data_AF-A0A940VI70-F1
#
_entry.id   AF-A0A940VI70-F1
#
_cell.length_a   1.000
_cell.length_b   1.000
_cell.length_c   1.000
_cell.angle_alpha   90.00
_cell.angle_beta   90.00
_cell.angle_gamma   90.00
#
_symmetry.space_group_name_H-M   'P 1'
#
loop_
_entity.id
_entity.type
_entity.pdbx_description
1 polymer ?
#
loop_
_entity_poly.entity_id
_entity_poly.type
_entity_poly.pdbx_seq_one_letter_code
_entity_poly.pdbx_strand_id
1 'polypeptide(L)'
;ITFLAAVVIMFIVRGRTTVAVPFYGVGVFMPIAIMGFAVRRHILSNYVGLKRTWGAVAAGSAGVMSSFIFISQIVGKWEEGGWVRLVTFTTLILTAHAILLSPVGHRDPKQIHRIVRDKARVRGGMASIVEWQSLKMQEYRYSLLLGLSRFWEHFGVRRPVAGAVPVPAGDYDHALHVDDPSAPSILVKYFDTGPTADAVVHHP
;
A
#
# COMPACT_ATOMS: atom_id res chain seq x y z
N ILE A 1 3.52 -21.93 3.66
CA ILE A 1 2.87 -21.32 2.48
C ILE A 1 3.89 -20.98 1.39
N THR A 2 4.95 -20.21 1.71
CA THR A 2 6.02 -19.84 0.76
C THR A 2 6.76 -21.05 0.17
N PHE A 3 7.09 -22.07 0.97
CA PHE A 3 7.69 -23.31 0.48
C PHE A 3 6.79 -24.05 -0.53
N LEU A 4 5.49 -24.19 -0.22
CA LEU A 4 4.53 -24.85 -1.09
C LEU A 4 4.37 -24.10 -2.42
N ALA A 5 4.29 -22.78 -2.37
CA ALA A 5 4.24 -21.93 -3.56
C ALA A 5 5.52 -22.07 -4.41
N ALA A 6 6.70 -22.08 -3.78
CA ALA A 6 7.97 -22.29 -4.46
C ALA A 6 8.03 -23.67 -5.15
N VAL A 7 7.57 -24.73 -4.49
CA VAL A 7 7.50 -26.08 -5.06
C VAL A 7 6.57 -26.13 -6.27
N VAL A 8 5.38 -25.53 -6.17
CA VAL A 8 4.42 -25.44 -7.29
C VAL A 8 5.02 -24.69 -8.48
N ILE A 9 5.68 -23.55 -8.23
CA ILE A 9 6.34 -22.76 -9.28
C ILE A 9 7.47 -23.57 -9.92
N MET A 10 8.28 -24.31 -9.15
CA MET A 10 9.35 -25.16 -9.70
C MET A 10 8.80 -26.27 -10.62
N PHE A 11 7.67 -26.88 -10.26
CA PHE A 11 6.99 -27.84 -11.13
C PHE A 11 6.44 -27.21 -12.41
N ILE A 12 5.84 -26.02 -12.33
CA ILE A 12 5.33 -25.28 -13.49
C ILE A 12 6.47 -24.87 -14.44
N VAL A 13 7.59 -24.39 -13.88
CA VAL A 13 8.75 -23.92 -14.64
C VAL A 13 9.63 -25.10 -15.12
N ARG A 14 9.34 -26.32 -14.68
CA ARG A 14 10.08 -27.55 -15.04
C ARG A 14 11.59 -27.42 -14.81
N GLY A 15 12.00 -26.68 -13.77
CA GLY A 15 13.41 -26.43 -13.46
C GLY A 15 14.17 -25.52 -14.44
N ARG A 16 13.51 -24.92 -15.45
CA ARG A 16 14.17 -24.00 -16.40
C ARG A 16 14.33 -22.61 -15.80
N THR A 17 15.51 -22.34 -15.23
CA THR A 17 15.83 -21.06 -14.60
C THR A 17 15.67 -19.85 -15.53
N THR A 18 15.88 -20.03 -16.84
CA THR A 18 15.68 -18.97 -17.86
C THR A 18 14.27 -18.41 -17.89
N VAL A 19 13.26 -19.24 -17.60
CA VAL A 19 11.84 -18.83 -17.53
C VAL A 19 11.50 -18.23 -16.16
N ALA A 20 12.24 -18.56 -15.11
CA ALA A 20 12.02 -18.05 -13.74
C ALA A 20 12.64 -16.67 -13.48
N VAL A 21 13.82 -16.39 -14.03
CA VAL A 21 14.55 -15.11 -13.83
C VAL A 21 13.70 -13.86 -14.11
N PRO A 22 12.84 -13.83 -15.14
CA PRO A 22 12.00 -12.66 -15.42
C PRO A 22 10.87 -12.44 -14.40
N PHE A 23 10.43 -13.48 -13.66
CA PHE A 23 9.47 -13.33 -12.56
C PHE A 23 10.10 -12.63 -11.36
N TYR A 24 11.37 -12.91 -11.07
CA TYR A 24 12.13 -12.21 -10.03
C TYR A 24 12.30 -10.72 -10.38
N GLY A 25 12.60 -10.40 -11.64
CA GLY A 25 12.75 -9.02 -12.10
C GLY A 25 11.51 -8.16 -11.83
N VAL A 26 10.31 -8.69 -12.12
CA VAL A 26 9.04 -8.01 -11.81
C VAL A 26 8.88 -7.77 -10.30
N GLY A 27 9.15 -8.80 -9.49
CA GLY A 27 9.01 -8.73 -8.04
C GLY A 27 9.98 -7.76 -7.35
N VAL A 28 11.14 -7.48 -7.95
CA VAL A 28 12.19 -6.66 -7.35
C VAL A 28 12.18 -5.23 -7.85
N PHE A 29 12.10 -5.01 -9.16
CA PHE A 29 12.26 -3.66 -9.73
C PHE A 29 11.04 -2.76 -9.47
N MET A 30 9.86 -3.33 -9.25
CA MET A 30 8.68 -2.53 -8.91
C MET A 30 8.75 -1.96 -7.47
N PRO A 31 9.00 -2.75 -6.41
CA PRO A 31 9.24 -2.20 -5.08
C PRO A 31 10.39 -1.18 -5.04
N ILE A 32 11.50 -1.45 -5.75
CA ILE A 32 12.62 -0.50 -5.84
C ILE A 32 12.18 0.81 -6.49
N ALA A 33 11.40 0.76 -7.57
CA ALA A 33 10.88 1.95 -8.24
C ALA A 33 10.00 2.77 -7.29
N ILE A 34 9.02 2.12 -6.64
CA ILE A 34 8.11 2.75 -5.68
C ILE A 34 8.89 3.38 -4.53
N MET A 35 9.87 2.65 -3.97
CA MET A 35 10.71 3.13 -2.88
C MET A 35 11.56 4.33 -3.32
N GLY A 36 12.16 4.30 -4.51
CA GLY A 36 12.91 5.44 -5.06
C GLY A 36 12.08 6.71 -5.15
N PHE A 37 10.83 6.61 -5.64
CA PHE A 37 9.92 7.74 -5.68
C PHE A 37 9.45 8.19 -4.28
N ALA A 38 9.22 7.25 -3.37
CA ALA A 38 8.87 7.57 -1.98
C ALA A 38 10.01 8.31 -1.26
N VAL A 39 11.25 7.84 -1.40
CA VAL A 39 12.45 8.50 -0.87
C VAL A 39 12.63 9.88 -1.49
N ARG A 40 12.44 10.01 -2.81
CA ARG A 40 12.47 11.33 -3.47
C ARG A 40 11.46 12.29 -2.85
N ARG A 41 10.21 11.85 -2.64
CA ARG A 41 9.17 12.66 -2.02
C ARG A 41 9.54 13.03 -0.58
N HIS A 42 10.03 12.07 0.20
CA HIS A 42 10.52 12.31 1.55
C HIS A 42 11.63 13.38 1.57
N ILE A 43 12.59 13.30 0.64
CA ILE A 43 13.68 14.27 0.56
C ILE A 43 13.17 15.68 0.22
N LEU A 44 12.23 15.77 -0.73
CA LEU A 44 11.64 17.04 -1.14
C LEU A 44 10.83 17.72 -0.04
N SER A 45 10.25 16.95 0.88
CA SER A 45 9.45 17.46 1.99
C SER A 45 10.26 17.79 3.24
N ASN A 46 11.41 17.14 3.48
CA ASN A 46 12.13 17.23 4.76
C ASN A 46 13.47 17.97 4.70
N TYR A 47 14.05 18.18 3.51
CA TYR A 47 15.38 18.78 3.37
C TYR A 47 15.34 20.06 2.54
N VAL A 48 16.35 20.91 2.73
CA VAL A 48 16.54 22.17 1.98
C VAL A 48 17.94 22.26 1.36
N GLY A 49 18.10 23.16 0.39
CA GLY A 49 19.39 23.43 -0.27
C GLY A 49 19.91 22.29 -1.14
N LEU A 50 21.24 22.17 -1.23
CA LEU A 50 21.91 21.21 -2.14
C LEU A 50 21.60 19.75 -1.81
N LYS A 51 21.42 19.40 -0.53
CA LYS A 51 21.05 18.06 -0.09
C LYS A 51 19.68 17.63 -0.64
N ARG A 52 18.72 18.56 -0.68
CA ARG A 52 17.40 18.34 -1.28
C ARG A 52 17.52 18.06 -2.77
N THR A 53 18.24 18.91 -3.50
CA THR A 53 18.32 18.82 -4.96
C THR A 53 19.03 17.53 -5.39
N TRP A 54 20.23 17.28 -4.88
CA TRP A 54 20.99 16.08 -5.25
C TRP A 54 20.34 14.79 -4.76
N GLY A 55 19.84 14.77 -3.52
CA GLY A 55 19.13 13.62 -2.98
C GLY A 55 17.85 13.29 -3.76
N ALA A 56 17.06 14.30 -4.13
CA ALA A 56 15.84 14.10 -4.90
C ALA A 56 16.12 13.69 -6.35
N VAL A 57 17.19 14.20 -6.97
CA VAL A 57 17.64 13.78 -8.30
C VAL A 57 18.12 12.34 -8.27
N ALA A 58 19.00 11.97 -7.34
CA ALA A 58 19.52 10.61 -7.23
C ALA A 58 18.39 9.58 -6.99
N ALA A 59 17.52 9.84 -6.01
CA ALA A 59 16.38 8.96 -5.71
C ALA A 59 15.38 8.89 -6.89
N GLY A 60 15.15 10.02 -7.57
CA GLY A 60 14.31 10.08 -8.78
C GLY A 60 14.88 9.26 -9.93
N SER A 61 16.16 9.43 -10.23
CA SER A 61 16.86 8.68 -11.28
C SER A 61 16.86 7.18 -11.00
N ALA A 62 17.08 6.77 -9.75
CA ALA A 62 16.97 5.36 -9.35
C ALA A 62 15.55 4.81 -9.58
N GLY A 63 14.52 5.58 -9.20
CA GLY A 63 13.11 5.23 -9.46
C GLY A 63 12.78 5.08 -10.94
N VAL A 64 13.22 6.03 -11.78
CA VAL A 64 13.04 6.00 -13.23
C VAL A 64 13.77 4.82 -13.86
N MET A 65 15.05 4.60 -13.52
CA MET A 65 15.84 3.48 -14.03
C MET A 65 15.19 2.13 -13.68
N SER A 66 14.78 1.96 -12.42
CA SER A 66 14.10 0.74 -11.98
C SER A 66 12.77 0.54 -12.71
N SER A 67 12.01 1.62 -12.95
CA SER A 67 10.76 1.56 -13.72
C SER A 67 11.01 1.15 -15.17
N PHE A 68 12.06 1.69 -15.79
CA PHE A 68 12.47 1.34 -17.15
C PHE A 68 12.86 -0.12 -17.27
N ILE A 69 13.66 -0.64 -16.33
CA ILE A 69 14.05 -2.06 -16.29
C ILE A 69 12.81 -2.92 -16.10
N PHE A 70 11.92 -2.57 -15.18
CA PHE A 70 10.66 -3.29 -14.94
C PHE A 70 9.82 -3.42 -16.22
N ILE A 71 9.57 -2.31 -16.92
CA ILE A 71 8.79 -2.31 -18.17
C ILE A 71 9.51 -3.12 -19.25
N SER A 72 10.83 -2.95 -19.39
CA SER A 72 11.63 -3.68 -20.36
C SER A 72 11.60 -5.20 -20.13
N GLN A 73 11.55 -5.65 -18.88
CA GLN A 73 11.43 -7.07 -18.54
C GLN A 73 10.07 -7.67 -18.90
N ILE A 74 9.01 -6.85 -18.93
CA ILE A 74 7.67 -7.30 -19.36
C ILE A 74 7.59 -7.34 -20.88
N VAL A 75 8.04 -6.27 -21.55
CA VAL A 75 7.91 -6.12 -23.01
C VAL A 75 8.97 -6.94 -23.77
N GLY A 76 10.24 -6.83 -23.38
CA GLY A 76 11.36 -7.48 -24.08
C GLY A 76 11.39 -8.99 -23.96
N LYS A 77 10.65 -9.55 -22.98
CA LYS A 77 10.52 -10.99 -22.76
C LYS A 77 9.08 -11.44 -22.90
N TRP A 78 8.38 -10.89 -23.90
CA TRP A 78 6.98 -11.20 -24.17
C TRP A 78 6.76 -12.70 -24.41
N GLU A 79 7.55 -13.29 -25.32
CA GLU A 79 7.51 -14.72 -25.68
C GLU A 79 7.92 -15.65 -24.53
N GLU A 80 8.81 -15.20 -23.64
CA GLU A 80 9.20 -15.94 -22.42
C GLU A 80 8.15 -15.84 -21.29
N GLY A 81 6.93 -15.37 -21.60
CA GLY A 81 5.83 -15.25 -20.64
C GLY A 81 5.68 -13.86 -20.01
N GLY A 82 6.09 -12.80 -20.71
CA GLY A 82 5.85 -11.41 -20.32
C GLY A 82 4.36 -11.10 -20.19
N TRP A 83 3.56 -11.60 -21.13
CA TRP A 83 2.12 -11.49 -21.11
C TRP A 83 1.48 -12.20 -19.91
N VAL A 84 1.97 -13.39 -19.53
CA VAL A 84 1.48 -14.14 -18.35
C VAL A 84 1.69 -13.33 -17.08
N ARG A 85 2.86 -12.69 -16.96
CA ARG A 85 3.22 -11.84 -15.83
C ARG A 85 2.32 -10.62 -15.74
N LEU A 86 2.08 -9.95 -16.87
CA LEU A 86 1.16 -8.81 -16.94
C LEU A 86 -0.25 -9.21 -16.49
N VAL A 87 -0.82 -10.28 -17.07
CA VAL A 87 -2.15 -10.76 -16.71
C VAL A 87 -2.22 -11.13 -15.24
N THR A 88 -1.28 -11.94 -14.73
CA THR A 88 -1.26 -12.36 -13.33
C THR A 88 -1.20 -11.17 -12.39
N PHE A 89 -0.33 -10.20 -12.68
CA PHE A 89 -0.14 -9.03 -11.85
C PHE A 89 -1.37 -8.12 -11.86
N THR A 90 -1.95 -7.88 -13.04
CA THR A 90 -3.22 -7.14 -13.17
C THR A 90 -4.34 -7.85 -12.42
N THR A 91 -4.50 -9.16 -12.57
CA THR A 91 -5.51 -9.93 -11.84
C THR A 91 -5.32 -9.83 -10.33
N LEU A 92 -4.10 -9.96 -9.82
CA LEU A 92 -3.80 -9.81 -8.38
C LEU A 92 -4.12 -8.41 -7.88
N ILE A 93 -3.71 -7.36 -8.61
CA ILE A 93 -4.01 -5.97 -8.26
C ILE A 93 -5.51 -5.75 -8.23
N LEU A 94 -6.22 -6.13 -9.29
CA LEU A 94 -7.67 -5.90 -9.39
C LEU A 94 -8.41 -6.66 -8.29
N THR A 95 -8.02 -7.90 -8.00
CA THR A 95 -8.60 -8.69 -6.92
C THR A 95 -8.34 -8.06 -5.56
N ALA A 96 -7.11 -7.60 -5.30
CA ALA A 96 -6.78 -6.92 -4.05
C ALA A 96 -7.59 -5.63 -3.87
N HIS A 97 -7.74 -4.83 -4.93
CA HIS A 97 -8.56 -3.61 -4.89
C HIS A 97 -10.05 -3.93 -4.76
N ALA A 98 -10.55 -4.97 -5.41
CA ALA A 98 -11.94 -5.42 -5.25
C ALA A 98 -12.23 -5.81 -3.80
N ILE A 99 -11.32 -6.59 -3.17
CA ILE A 99 -11.43 -6.96 -1.75
C ILE A 99 -11.34 -5.70 -0.87
N LEU A 100 -10.42 -4.79 -1.13
CA LEU A 100 -10.24 -3.55 -0.37
C LEU A 100 -11.48 -2.66 -0.42
N LEU A 101 -12.07 -2.47 -1.61
CA LEU A 101 -13.25 -1.64 -1.80
C LEU A 101 -14.52 -2.30 -1.26
N SER A 102 -14.57 -3.64 -1.24
CA SER A 102 -15.69 -4.39 -0.68
C SER A 102 -15.91 -4.07 0.82
N PRO A 103 -17.09 -4.40 1.37
CA PRO A 103 -17.36 -4.27 2.81
C PRO A 103 -16.37 -5.05 3.68
N VAL A 104 -15.78 -6.14 3.17
CA VAL A 104 -14.80 -6.97 3.89
C VAL A 104 -13.49 -6.22 4.19
N GLY A 105 -13.16 -5.25 3.34
CA GLY A 105 -11.97 -4.40 3.47
C GLY A 105 -12.11 -3.29 4.52
N HIS A 106 -13.32 -3.00 4.98
CA HIS A 106 -13.54 -1.99 6.01
C HIS A 106 -13.14 -2.52 7.39
N ARG A 107 -12.42 -1.69 8.16
CA ARG A 107 -11.95 -2.02 9.52
C ARG A 107 -12.04 -0.82 10.44
N ASP A 108 -12.70 -1.00 11.57
CA ASP A 108 -12.77 0.00 12.64
C ASP A 108 -11.51 -0.04 13.54
N PRO A 109 -11.16 1.05 14.23
CA PRO A 109 -10.02 1.09 15.14
C PRO A 109 -10.00 -0.05 16.18
N LYS A 110 -11.16 -0.38 16.77
CA LYS A 110 -11.29 -1.53 17.71
C LYS A 110 -10.97 -2.86 17.04
N GLN A 111 -11.40 -3.05 15.80
CA GLN A 111 -11.13 -4.27 15.05
C GLN A 111 -9.64 -4.37 14.68
N ILE A 112 -9.03 -3.26 14.25
CA ILE A 112 -7.60 -3.19 13.95
C ILE A 112 -6.79 -3.56 15.19
N HIS A 113 -7.08 -2.94 16.35
CA HIS A 113 -6.42 -3.26 17.61
C HIS A 113 -6.55 -4.75 17.96
N ARG A 114 -7.77 -5.29 17.91
CA ARG A 114 -8.02 -6.71 18.19
C ARG A 114 -7.24 -7.64 17.25
N ILE A 115 -7.13 -7.29 15.98
CA ILE A 115 -6.38 -8.10 15.01
C ILE A 115 -4.88 -8.06 15.30
N VAL A 116 -4.32 -6.87 15.53
CA VAL A 116 -2.88 -6.68 15.69
C VAL A 116 -2.40 -7.15 17.06
N ARG A 117 -3.04 -6.70 18.14
CA ARG A 117 -2.60 -6.93 19.52
C ARG A 117 -3.13 -8.24 20.11
N ASP A 118 -4.37 -8.60 19.85
CA ASP A 118 -4.99 -9.77 20.49
C ASP A 118 -4.83 -11.04 19.66
N LYS A 119 -5.11 -10.98 18.35
CA LYS A 119 -5.06 -12.15 17.46
C LYS A 119 -3.64 -12.45 16.98
N ALA A 120 -2.95 -11.45 16.42
CA ALA A 120 -1.60 -11.60 15.89
C ALA A 120 -0.51 -11.46 16.97
N ARG A 121 -0.87 -10.96 18.17
CA ARG A 121 0.02 -10.80 19.32
C ARG A 121 1.28 -9.99 19.02
N VAL A 122 1.20 -9.07 18.07
CA VAL A 122 2.31 -8.13 17.77
C VAL A 122 2.34 -7.10 18.90
N ARG A 123 3.53 -6.78 19.42
CA ARG A 123 3.74 -5.83 20.53
C ARG A 123 4.82 -4.79 20.19
N GLY A 124 4.96 -3.76 21.02
CA GLY A 124 5.94 -2.69 20.87
C GLY A 124 5.78 -1.89 19.57
N GLY A 125 6.88 -1.28 19.10
CA GLY A 125 6.89 -0.42 17.91
C GLY A 125 6.39 -1.10 16.64
N MET A 126 6.64 -2.40 16.46
CA MET A 126 6.13 -3.15 15.30
C MET A 126 4.60 -3.18 15.26
N ALA A 127 3.94 -3.30 16.42
CA ALA A 127 2.49 -3.26 16.48
C ALA A 127 1.95 -1.88 16.11
N SER A 128 2.61 -0.81 16.57
CA SER A 128 2.23 0.57 16.24
C SER A 128 2.37 0.86 14.74
N ILE A 129 3.40 0.34 14.08
CA ILE A 129 3.57 0.44 12.62
C ILE A 129 2.39 -0.23 11.90
N VAL A 130 2.03 -1.45 12.29
CA VAL A 130 0.96 -2.21 11.64
C VAL A 130 -0.42 -1.56 11.89
N GLU A 131 -0.65 -1.01 13.09
CA GLU A 131 -1.85 -0.23 13.40
C GLU A 131 -1.94 1.03 12.53
N TRP A 132 -0.83 1.77 12.38
CA TRP A 132 -0.77 2.96 11.52
C TRP A 132 -0.98 2.61 10.05
N GLN A 133 -0.33 1.55 9.55
CA GLN A 133 -0.52 1.05 8.18
C GLN A 133 -1.97 0.66 7.92
N SER A 134 -2.64 0.06 8.92
CA SER A 134 -4.05 -0.31 8.82
C SER A 134 -4.96 0.91 8.72
N LEU A 135 -4.71 1.97 9.50
CA LEU A 135 -5.45 3.24 9.38
C LEU A 135 -5.21 3.90 8.02
N LYS A 136 -3.96 3.96 7.55
CA LYS A 136 -3.62 4.46 6.21
C LYS A 136 -4.32 3.68 5.11
N MET A 137 -4.49 2.38 5.26
CA MET A 137 -5.26 1.56 4.33
C MET A 137 -6.74 1.96 4.29
N GLN A 138 -7.34 2.34 5.43
CA GLN A 138 -8.72 2.83 5.47
C GLN A 138 -8.86 4.23 4.83
N GLU A 139 -7.91 5.14 5.06
CA GLU A 139 -7.84 6.43 4.35
C GLU A 139 -7.73 6.22 2.83
N TYR A 140 -6.85 5.32 2.41
CA TYR A 140 -6.65 4.99 1.00
C TYR A 140 -7.93 4.42 0.39
N ARG A 141 -8.58 3.46 1.05
CA ARG A 141 -9.88 2.91 0.64
C ARG A 141 -10.92 4.01 0.45
N TYR A 142 -11.06 4.92 1.42
CA TYR A 142 -12.03 6.01 1.36
C TYR A 142 -11.74 6.97 0.19
N SER A 143 -10.48 7.34 -0.02
CA SER A 143 -10.09 8.19 -1.15
C SER A 143 -10.35 7.54 -2.52
N LEU A 144 -10.15 6.22 -2.64
CA LEU A 144 -10.52 5.47 -3.84
C LEU A 144 -12.04 5.46 -4.07
N LEU A 145 -12.85 5.24 -3.02
CA LEU A 145 -14.31 5.27 -3.14
C LEU A 145 -14.82 6.65 -3.57
N LEU A 146 -14.26 7.72 -3.00
CA LEU A 146 -14.55 9.09 -3.42
C LEU A 146 -14.13 9.36 -4.86
N GLY A 147 -12.93 8.93 -5.25
CA GLY A 147 -12.44 9.06 -6.63
C GLY A 147 -13.35 8.32 -7.62
N LEU A 148 -13.79 7.12 -7.26
CA LEU A 148 -14.72 6.33 -8.06
C LEU A 148 -16.11 6.98 -8.15
N SER A 149 -16.64 7.50 -7.02
CA SER A 149 -17.91 8.24 -7.02
C SER A 149 -17.84 9.45 -7.96
N ARG A 150 -16.80 10.28 -7.82
CA ARG A 150 -16.60 11.47 -8.66
C ARG A 150 -16.42 11.12 -10.13
N PHE A 151 -15.76 10.01 -10.44
CA PHE A 151 -15.64 9.51 -11.80
C PHE A 151 -17.01 9.16 -12.38
N TRP A 152 -17.85 8.41 -11.66
CA TRP A 152 -19.19 8.04 -12.11
C TRP A 152 -20.17 9.22 -12.14
N GLU A 153 -19.98 10.21 -11.28
CA GLU A 153 -20.72 11.48 -11.33
C GLU A 153 -20.53 12.20 -12.67
N HIS A 154 -19.34 12.11 -13.29
CA HIS A 154 -19.10 12.65 -14.62
C HIS A 154 -19.97 11.99 -15.70
N PHE A 155 -20.39 10.74 -15.47
CA PHE A 155 -21.34 10.00 -16.32
C PHE A 155 -22.80 10.09 -15.84
N GLY A 156 -23.10 11.02 -14.92
CA GLY A 156 -24.45 11.24 -14.39
C GLY A 156 -24.90 10.25 -13.33
N VAL A 157 -24.05 9.31 -12.92
CA VAL A 157 -24.38 8.29 -11.90
C VAL A 157 -23.93 8.80 -10.53
N ARG A 158 -24.86 9.39 -9.77
CA ARG A 158 -24.61 9.78 -8.37
C ARG A 158 -24.83 8.59 -7.44
N ARG A 159 -23.75 8.06 -6.87
CA ARG A 159 -23.82 7.10 -5.76
C ARG A 159 -23.16 7.73 -4.53
N PRO A 160 -23.92 8.07 -3.49
CA PRO A 160 -23.30 8.59 -2.26
C PRO A 160 -22.33 7.54 -1.72
N VAL A 161 -21.12 7.98 -1.36
CA VAL A 161 -20.14 7.10 -0.73
C VAL A 161 -20.70 6.68 0.63
N ALA A 162 -21.19 5.44 0.71
CA ALA A 162 -21.69 4.87 1.95
C ALA A 162 -20.49 4.53 2.85
N GLY A 163 -20.27 5.33 3.88
CA GLY A 163 -19.26 5.07 4.90
C GLY A 163 -18.91 6.32 5.69
N ALA A 164 -18.66 6.14 6.98
CA ALA A 164 -18.12 7.21 7.80
C ALA A 164 -16.69 7.55 7.35
N VAL A 165 -16.32 8.82 7.49
CA VAL A 165 -14.95 9.28 7.22
C VAL A 165 -14.01 8.47 8.12
N PRO A 166 -12.98 7.80 7.55
CA PRO A 166 -12.07 7.00 8.34
C PRO A 166 -11.27 7.90 9.28
N VAL A 167 -10.96 7.34 10.44
CA VAL A 167 -10.10 8.01 11.43
C VAL A 167 -8.72 8.28 10.81
N PRO A 168 -8.21 9.52 10.91
CA PRO A 168 -6.90 9.83 10.35
C PRO A 168 -5.79 9.10 11.11
N ALA A 169 -4.88 8.47 10.36
CA ALA A 169 -3.71 7.78 10.87
C ALA A 169 -2.70 8.74 11.51
N GLY A 170 -2.71 10.01 11.10
CA GLY A 170 -1.73 11.01 11.51
C GLY A 170 -0.36 10.78 10.88
N ASP A 171 0.62 11.51 11.40
CA ASP A 171 2.01 11.43 10.96
C ASP A 171 2.71 10.16 11.49
N TYR A 172 3.63 9.61 10.70
CA TYR A 172 4.29 8.33 10.97
C TYR A 172 5.17 8.42 12.23
N ASP A 173 5.94 9.50 12.35
CA ASP A 173 6.88 9.69 13.46
C ASP A 173 6.15 9.89 14.79
N HIS A 174 4.96 10.51 14.76
CA HIS A 174 4.08 10.66 15.92
C HIS A 174 3.37 9.36 16.32
N ALA A 175 3.18 8.42 15.38
CA ALA A 175 2.57 7.11 15.63
C ALA A 175 3.59 6.07 16.15
N LEU A 176 4.88 6.34 15.97
CA LEU A 176 5.99 5.49 16.37
C LEU A 176 6.54 5.91 17.72
N HIS A 177 6.02 5.27 18.77
CA HIS A 177 6.71 5.21 20.05
C HIS A 177 7.88 4.20 19.93
N VAL A 178 8.94 4.59 19.22
CA VAL A 178 10.11 3.73 18.92
C VAL A 178 10.79 3.24 20.21
N ASP A 179 10.66 4.03 21.29
CA ASP A 179 11.49 3.87 22.48
C ASP A 179 10.79 3.16 23.66
N ASP A 180 9.50 2.80 23.54
CA ASP A 180 8.76 2.13 24.62
C ASP A 180 8.22 0.75 24.21
N PRO A 181 8.81 -0.35 24.70
CA PRO A 181 8.32 -1.71 24.48
C PRO A 181 6.87 -1.93 24.97
N SER A 182 6.41 -1.10 25.91
CA SER A 182 5.06 -1.09 26.48
C SER A 182 4.14 -0.04 25.86
N ALA A 183 4.58 0.65 24.80
CA ALA A 183 3.86 1.75 24.18
C ALA A 183 2.37 1.42 23.98
N PRO A 184 1.46 2.25 24.53
CA PRO A 184 0.03 2.04 24.39
C PRO A 184 -0.35 2.09 22.92
N SER A 185 -1.41 1.35 22.55
CA SER A 185 -1.88 1.34 21.16
C SER A 185 -2.35 2.75 20.76
N ILE A 186 -1.94 3.18 19.57
CA ILE A 186 -2.34 4.49 19.00
C ILE A 186 -3.86 4.57 18.75
N LEU A 187 -4.55 3.43 18.83
CA LEU A 187 -5.97 3.27 18.56
C LEU A 187 -6.84 3.45 19.81
N VAL A 188 -6.25 3.44 21.01
CA VAL A 188 -7.00 3.50 22.28
C VAL A 188 -7.85 4.77 22.36
N LYS A 189 -7.32 5.90 21.88
CA LYS A 189 -8.04 7.18 21.78
C LYS A 189 -9.29 7.14 20.88
N TYR A 190 -9.41 6.11 20.04
CA TYR A 190 -10.52 5.91 19.11
C TYR A 190 -11.47 4.79 19.52
N PHE A 191 -11.36 4.28 20.76
CA PHE A 191 -12.29 3.26 21.24
C PHE A 191 -13.62 3.87 21.70
N ASP A 192 -13.61 5.09 22.23
CA ASP A 192 -14.83 5.73 22.73
C ASP A 192 -15.42 6.74 21.74
N THR A 193 -14.61 7.20 20.79
CA THR A 193 -15.09 7.92 19.61
C THR A 193 -15.50 6.89 18.55
N GLY A 194 -16.80 6.61 18.45
CA GLY A 194 -17.36 5.94 17.27
C GLY A 194 -17.00 6.71 15.98
N PRO A 195 -17.26 6.15 14.78
CA PRO A 195 -17.00 6.84 13.52
C PRO A 195 -17.57 8.26 13.59
N THR A 196 -16.70 9.27 13.61
CA THR A 196 -17.09 10.66 13.83
C THR A 196 -18.02 11.11 12.71
N ALA A 197 -19.27 11.39 13.09
CA ALA A 197 -20.28 12.01 12.25
C ALA A 197 -20.03 13.52 12.01
N ASP A 198 -18.90 14.06 12.48
CA ASP A 198 -18.65 15.50 12.60
C ASP A 198 -17.66 16.06 11.58
N ALA A 199 -17.63 15.48 10.37
CA ALA A 199 -17.12 16.18 9.20
C ALA A 199 -18.29 16.58 8.28
N VAL A 200 -19.28 17.27 8.85
CA VAL A 200 -20.17 18.12 8.06
C VAL A 200 -19.30 19.22 7.48
N VAL A 201 -18.85 18.99 6.26
CA VAL A 201 -18.22 20.01 5.44
C VAL A 201 -19.27 21.09 5.20
N HIS A 202 -19.23 22.14 6.00
CA HIS A 202 -19.78 23.43 5.60
C HIS A 202 -18.96 23.93 4.41
N HIS A 203 -19.42 23.60 3.20
CA HIS A 203 -19.08 24.37 2.02
C HIS A 203 -20.05 25.55 1.95
N PRO A 204 -19.58 26.82 1.97
CA PRO A 204 -20.35 27.93 1.42
C PRO A 204 -20.52 27.79 -0.09
#